data_AF-A0A1Y3MIJ4-F1
#
_entry.id   AF-A0A1Y3MIJ4-F1
#
_cell.length_a   1.000
_cell.length_b   1.000
_cell.length_c   1.000
_cell.angle_alpha   90.00
_cell.angle_beta   90.00
_cell.angle_gamma   90.00
#
_symmetry.space_group_name_H-M   'P 1'
#
loop_
_entity.id
_entity.type
_entity.pdbx_description
1 polymer ?
#
loop_
_entity_poly.entity_id
_entity_poly.type
_entity_poly.pdbx_seq_one_letter_code
_entity_poly.pdbx_strand_id
1 'polypeptide(L)'
;MKKSFYDWYIENNKEHLLAEWDHEQNEDLEIKEIGYGSNKNAWWIGRCNHQWISTIKNRVRGTGCPICYEANGRKIVHRRSLNKGINDLLYFE
;
A
#
# COMPACT_ATOMS: atom_id res chain seq x y z
N MET A 1 10.87 -16.81 -13.79
CA MET A 1 9.53 -16.56 -13.25
C MET A 1 9.60 -15.37 -12.32
N LYS A 2 8.65 -14.42 -12.36
CA LYS A 2 8.66 -13.29 -11.42
C LYS A 2 8.26 -13.79 -10.02
N LYS A 3 8.96 -13.30 -9.00
CA LYS A 3 8.72 -13.63 -7.59
C LYS A 3 7.33 -13.15 -7.14
N SER A 4 6.67 -13.91 -6.27
CA SER A 4 5.42 -13.44 -5.64
C SER A 4 5.68 -12.24 -4.73
N PHE A 5 4.62 -11.52 -4.37
CA PHE A 5 4.70 -10.42 -3.41
C PHE A 5 5.11 -10.96 -2.03
N TYR A 6 4.56 -12.10 -1.63
CA TYR A 6 4.91 -12.78 -0.38
C TYR A 6 6.39 -13.20 -0.31
N ASP A 7 6.91 -13.85 -1.36
CA ASP A 7 8.31 -14.29 -1.39
C ASP A 7 9.27 -13.09 -1.37
N TRP A 8 8.95 -12.03 -2.13
CA TRP A 8 9.75 -10.81 -2.14
C TRP A 8 9.79 -10.14 -0.77
N TYR A 9 8.65 -10.14 -0.07
CA TYR A 9 8.53 -9.63 1.29
C TYR A 9 9.48 -10.34 2.28
N ILE A 10 9.51 -11.68 2.27
CA ILE A 10 10.35 -12.48 3.18
C ILE A 10 11.82 -12.16 2.96
N GLU A 11 12.26 -12.18 1.69
CA GLU A 11 13.66 -11.97 1.35
C GLU A 11 14.19 -10.57 1.64
N ASN A 12 13.32 -9.56 1.59
CA ASN A 12 13.70 -8.17 1.80
C ASN A 12 13.45 -7.69 3.24
N ASN A 13 13.01 -8.60 4.13
CA ASN A 13 12.68 -8.34 5.52
C ASN A 13 11.76 -7.12 5.69
N LYS A 14 10.64 -7.11 4.95
CA LYS A 14 9.72 -5.95 4.87
C LYS A 14 8.46 -6.12 5.72
N GLU A 15 8.62 -6.51 6.99
CA GLU A 15 7.52 -6.79 7.94
C GLU A 15 6.37 -5.77 7.91
N HIS A 16 6.69 -4.47 7.84
CA HIS A 16 5.70 -3.40 7.78
C HIS A 16 4.75 -3.46 6.57
N LEU A 17 5.15 -4.07 5.44
CA LEU A 17 4.28 -4.16 4.26
C LEU A 17 3.10 -5.09 4.50
N LEU A 18 3.30 -6.24 5.14
CA LEU A 18 2.19 -7.13 5.50
C LEU A 18 1.34 -6.54 6.63
N ALA A 19 1.95 -5.82 7.58
CA ALA A 19 1.20 -5.14 8.63
C ALA A 19 0.27 -4.03 8.08
N GLU A 20 0.62 -3.48 6.90
CA GLU A 20 -0.20 -2.50 6.20
C GLU A 20 -1.17 -3.16 5.20
N TRP A 21 -1.24 -4.48 5.07
CA TRP A 21 -2.18 -5.16 4.16
C TRP A 21 -3.58 -5.26 4.78
N ASP A 22 -4.60 -4.80 4.07
CA ASP A 22 -5.99 -4.92 4.52
C ASP A 22 -6.57 -6.28 4.10
N HIS A 23 -6.64 -7.24 5.03
CA HIS A 23 -7.12 -8.60 4.73
C HIS A 23 -8.61 -8.66 4.40
N GLU A 24 -9.42 -7.77 4.98
CA GLU A 24 -10.87 -7.75 4.78
C GLU A 24 -11.21 -7.22 3.38
N GLN A 25 -10.56 -6.14 2.96
CA GLN A 25 -10.83 -5.52 1.67
C GLN A 25 -10.12 -6.21 0.49
N ASN A 26 -9.18 -7.11 0.76
CA ASN A 26 -8.43 -7.85 -0.26
C ASN A 26 -8.71 -9.35 -0.25
N GLU A 27 -9.91 -9.78 0.15
CA GLU A 27 -10.28 -11.21 0.22
C GLU A 27 -10.06 -11.96 -1.12
N ASP A 28 -10.21 -11.26 -2.25
CA ASP A 28 -10.01 -11.81 -3.60
C ASP A 28 -8.54 -11.78 -4.09
N LEU A 29 -7.59 -11.32 -3.27
CA LEU A 29 -6.19 -11.16 -3.66
C LEU A 29 -5.27 -12.07 -2.83
N GLU A 30 -4.70 -13.08 -3.49
CA GLU A 30 -3.70 -13.96 -2.89
C GLU A 30 -2.28 -13.42 -3.08
N ILE A 31 -1.61 -13.08 -1.97
CA ILE A 31 -0.25 -12.50 -1.95
C ILE A 31 0.83 -13.43 -2.49
N LYS A 32 0.58 -14.75 -2.50
CA LYS A 32 1.47 -15.76 -3.11
C LYS A 32 1.28 -15.89 -4.62
N GLU A 33 0.16 -15.44 -5.17
CA GLU A 33 -0.15 -15.54 -6.61
C GLU A 33 0.12 -14.22 -7.35
N ILE A 34 0.19 -13.10 -6.62
CA ILE A 34 0.45 -11.78 -7.19
C ILE A 34 1.96 -11.50 -7.17
N GLY A 35 2.53 -11.08 -8.30
CA GLY A 35 3.94 -10.70 -8.36
C GLY A 35 4.25 -9.37 -7.67
N TYR A 36 5.43 -9.23 -7.06
CA TYR A 36 5.87 -8.00 -6.36
C TYR A 36 5.87 -6.74 -7.25
N GLY A 37 6.01 -6.92 -8.58
CA GLY A 37 5.99 -5.83 -9.56
C GLY A 37 4.61 -5.55 -10.18
N SER A 38 3.53 -6.10 -9.60
CA SER A 38 2.17 -6.00 -10.14
C SER A 38 1.62 -4.57 -10.08
N ASN A 39 0.91 -4.18 -11.14
CA ASN A 39 0.09 -2.96 -11.16
C ASN A 39 -1.32 -3.18 -10.58
N LYS A 40 -1.62 -4.37 -10.04
CA LYS A 40 -2.88 -4.61 -9.34
C LYS A 40 -2.99 -3.65 -8.16
N ASN A 41 -4.15 -3.04 -8.04
CA ASN A 41 -4.56 -2.26 -6.89
C ASN A 41 -4.90 -3.20 -5.74
N ALA A 42 -4.46 -2.85 -4.54
CA ALA A 42 -4.82 -3.51 -3.29
C ALA A 42 -5.09 -2.45 -2.23
N TRP A 43 -5.91 -2.81 -1.25
CA TRP A 43 -6.17 -2.00 -0.07
C TRP A 43 -5.05 -2.13 0.96
N TRP A 44 -4.71 -1.01 1.57
CA TRP A 44 -3.68 -0.91 2.58
C TRP A 44 -4.21 -0.12 3.75
N ILE A 45 -3.80 -0.48 4.96
CA ILE A 45 -4.17 0.20 6.20
C ILE A 45 -2.95 0.78 6.89
N GLY A 46 -3.06 2.04 7.29
CA GLY A 46 -1.94 2.79 7.84
C GLY A 46 -1.89 2.63 9.34
N ARG A 47 -0.76 2.98 9.95
CA ARG A 47 -0.66 3.05 11.43
C ARG A 47 -1.64 4.06 12.05
N CYS A 48 -2.15 5.01 11.26
CA CYS A 48 -3.21 5.93 11.67
C CYS A 48 -4.63 5.40 11.37
N ASN A 49 -4.78 4.12 11.04
CA ASN A 49 -6.04 3.47 10.65
C ASN A 49 -6.67 4.01 9.35
N HIS A 50 -5.94 4.83 8.59
CA HIS A 50 -6.36 5.27 7.27
C HIS A 50 -6.23 4.10 6.27
N GLN A 51 -7.34 3.75 5.62
CA GLN A 51 -7.34 2.80 4.51
C GLN A 51 -7.15 3.54 3.19
N TRP A 52 -6.33 2.98 2.30
CA TRP A 52 -6.14 3.52 0.95
C TRP A 52 -5.75 2.42 -0.03
N ILE A 53 -5.99 2.66 -1.31
CA ILE A 53 -5.61 1.78 -2.41
C ILE A 53 -4.27 2.20 -3.03
N SER A 54 -3.35 1.25 -3.19
CA SER A 54 -2.14 1.46 -3.98
C SER A 54 -1.75 0.21 -4.72
N THR A 55 -0.96 0.38 -5.79
CA THR A 55 -0.44 -0.78 -6.53
C THR A 55 0.63 -1.48 -5.72
N ILE A 56 0.68 -2.82 -5.82
CA ILE A 56 1.73 -3.64 -5.18
C ILE A 56 3.12 -3.09 -5.53
N LYS A 57 3.34 -2.77 -6.81
CA LYS A 57 4.60 -2.19 -7.31
C LYS A 57 4.97 -0.88 -6.61
N ASN A 58 4.03 0.03 -6.38
CA ASN A 58 4.32 1.31 -5.71
C ASN A 58 4.68 1.09 -4.25
N ARG A 59 4.04 0.13 -3.61
CA ARG A 59 4.24 -0.20 -2.19
C ARG A 59 5.58 -0.88 -1.96
N VAL A 60 5.94 -1.81 -2.83
CA VAL A 60 7.29 -2.38 -2.91
C VAL A 60 8.37 -1.31 -3.13
N ARG A 61 8.09 -0.24 -3.89
CA ARG A 61 8.99 0.90 -4.09
C ARG A 61 9.09 1.86 -2.88
N GLY A 62 8.33 1.62 -1.81
CA GLY A 62 8.40 2.40 -0.57
C GLY A 62 7.42 3.58 -0.49
N THR A 63 6.39 3.62 -1.35
CA THR A 63 5.25 4.54 -1.09
C THR A 63 4.51 4.09 0.16
N GLY A 64 3.99 5.02 0.96
CA GLY A 64 3.33 4.76 2.25
C GLY A 64 1.96 5.42 2.36
N CYS A 65 1.32 5.26 3.52
CA CYS A 65 0.10 5.98 3.86
C CYS A 65 0.28 7.50 3.68
N PRO A 66 -0.54 8.17 2.84
CA PRO A 66 -0.46 9.62 2.62
C PRO A 66 -0.60 10.44 3.92
N ILE A 67 -1.54 10.05 4.80
CA ILE A 67 -1.77 10.73 6.08
C ILE A 67 -0.57 10.55 7.01
N CYS A 68 -0.04 9.34 7.16
CA CYS A 68 1.18 9.13 7.97
C CYS A 68 2.38 9.89 7.42
N TYR A 69 2.47 10.03 6.09
CA TYR A 69 3.55 10.78 5.46
C TYR A 69 3.48 12.27 5.83
N GLU A 70 2.29 12.88 5.76
CA GLU A 70 2.10 14.28 6.14
C GLU A 70 2.26 14.53 7.64
N ALA A 71 1.77 13.62 8.48
CA ALA A 71 1.92 13.71 9.94
C ALA A 71 3.39 13.72 10.40
N ASN A 72 4.32 13.17 9.60
CA ASN A 72 5.76 13.21 9.88
C ASN A 72 6.44 14.51 9.40
N GLY A 73 5.68 15.58 9.15
CA GLY A 73 6.20 16.89 8.72
C GLY A 73 6.65 16.96 7.26
N ARG A 74 6.38 15.91 6.47
CA ARG A 74 6.64 15.90 5.03
C ARG A 74 5.43 16.45 4.29
N LYS A 75 5.64 17.07 3.12
CA LYS A 75 4.52 17.57 2.29
C LYS A 75 4.38 16.72 1.05
N ILE A 76 3.15 16.33 0.72
CA ILE A 76 2.87 15.71 -0.58
C ILE A 76 3.04 16.78 -1.66
N VAL A 77 4.15 16.69 -2.39
CA VAL A 77 4.57 17.71 -3.36
C VAL A 77 3.64 17.76 -4.58
N HIS A 78 2.98 16.64 -4.91
CA HIS A 78 2.07 16.51 -6.03
C HIS A 78 0.69 16.05 -5.58
N ARG A 79 -0.17 16.99 -5.18
CA ARG A 79 -1.57 16.68 -4.81
C ARG A 79 -2.37 16.04 -5.95
N ARG A 80 -1.99 16.30 -7.23
CA ARG A 80 -2.56 15.61 -8.40
C ARG A 80 -2.34 14.09 -8.41
N SER A 81 -1.41 13.59 -7.59
CA SER A 81 -1.16 12.16 -7.43
C SER A 81 -2.13 11.50 -6.43
N LEU A 82 -2.92 12.31 -5.72
CA LEU A 82 -4.00 11.84 -4.86
C LEU A 82 -5.23 11.63 -5.75
N ASN A 83 -5.73 10.40 -5.74
CA ASN A 83 -6.92 10.01 -6.47
C ASN A 83 -8.01 9.67 -5.45
N LYS A 84 -9.21 10.24 -5.63
CA LYS A 84 -10.36 9.98 -4.75
C LYS A 84 -10.67 8.48 -4.72
N GLY A 85 -10.83 7.92 -3.53
CA GLY A 85 -11.06 6.49 -3.29
C GLY A 85 -9.86 5.59 -3.62
N ILE A 86 -8.68 6.17 -3.89
CA ILE A 86 -7.46 5.40 -4.19
C ILE A 86 -6.32 5.81 -3.26
N ASN A 87 -5.79 7.03 -3.34
CA ASN A 87 -4.78 7.50 -2.38
C ASN A 87 -5.18 8.86 -1.85
N ASP A 88 -6.46 9.08 -1.54
CA ASP A 88 -6.91 10.35 -1.02
C ASP A 88 -6.57 10.52 0.47
N LEU A 89 -6.77 11.74 0.95
CA LEU A 89 -6.52 12.16 2.34
C LEU A 89 -7.83 12.18 3.14
N LEU A 90 -8.87 11.48 2.66
CA LEU A 90 -10.16 11.52 3.31
C LEU A 90 -10.12 10.65 4.56
N TYR A 91 -10.42 11.26 5.70
CA TYR A 91 -10.85 10.51 6.87
C TYR A 91 -12.20 9.89 6.52
N PHE A 92 -12.37 8.59 6.79
CA PHE A 92 -13.71 8.01 6.80
C PHE A 92 -14.52 8.81 7.82
N GLU A 93 -15.59 9.48 7.35
CA GLU A 93 -16.55 10.22 8.18
C GLU A 93 -17.28 9.27 9.15
#